data_AF-A0A5K1F8V9-F1
#
_entry.id   AF-A0A5K1F8V9-F1
#
_cell.length_a   1.000
_cell.length_b   1.000
_cell.length_c   1.000
_cell.angle_alpha   90.00
_cell.angle_beta   90.00
_cell.angle_gamma   90.00
#
_symmetry.space_group_name_H-M   'P 1'
#
loop_
_entity.id
_entity.type
_entity.pdbx_description
1 polymer ?
#
loop_
_entity_poly.entity_id
_entity_poly.type
_entity_poly.pdbx_seq_one_letter_code
_entity_poly.pdbx_strand_id
1 'polypeptide(L)' 'AYVYLDEAHSIGAVGKTGRGVCELLGVDTADIDIMMGTFTKSFGSCGGYIGASK' A
#
# COMPACT_ATOMS: atom_id res chain seq x y z
N ALA A 1 -15.65 -8.46 9.56
CA ALA A 1 -14.39 -9.09 9.12
C ALA A 1 -13.37 -7.98 8.92
N TYR A 2 -12.09 -8.25 9.11
CA TYR A 2 -11.03 -7.26 8.88
C TYR A 2 -10.40 -7.43 7.49
N VAL A 3 -9.90 -6.34 6.93
CA VAL A 3 -9.22 -6.27 5.62
C VAL A 3 -7.75 -5.91 5.83
N TYR A 4 -6.88 -6.83 5.46
CA TYR A 4 -5.43 -6.63 5.40
C TYR A 4 -5.01 -6.53 3.94
N LEU A 5 -4.38 -5.43 3.55
CA LEU A 5 -3.92 -5.18 2.18
C LEU A 5 -2.39 -5.06 2.12
N ASP A 6 -1.78 -5.87 1.25
CA ASP A 6 -0.37 -5.77 0.90
C ASP A 6 -0.21 -5.02 -0.43
N GLU A 7 0.44 -3.87 -0.39
CA GLU A 7 0.73 -2.99 -1.53
C GLU A 7 2.15 -3.20 -2.09
N ALA A 8 2.89 -4.25 -1.72
CA ALA A 8 4.30 -4.42 -2.06
C ALA A 8 4.64 -4.32 -3.55
N HIS A 9 3.74 -4.75 -4.45
CA HIS A 9 3.96 -4.71 -5.90
C HIS A 9 3.37 -3.47 -6.58
N SER A 10 2.58 -2.69 -5.86
CA SER A 10 1.80 -1.59 -6.40
C SER A 10 2.22 -0.25 -5.85
N ILE A 11 2.63 -0.16 -4.59
CA ILE A 11 3.23 1.05 -4.02
C ILE A 11 4.47 1.45 -4.81
N GLY A 12 4.54 2.72 -5.20
CA GLY A 12 5.56 3.27 -6.08
C GLY A 12 5.47 2.85 -7.56
N ALA A 13 4.59 1.91 -7.93
CA ALA A 13 4.47 1.39 -9.30
C ALA A 13 3.22 1.85 -10.03
N VAL A 14 2.08 1.97 -9.33
CA VAL A 14 0.79 2.36 -9.92
C VAL A 14 0.08 3.43 -9.09
N GLY A 15 -0.97 4.02 -9.67
CA GLY A 15 -1.63 5.20 -9.14
C GLY A 15 -0.96 6.48 -9.65
N LYS A 16 -1.73 7.57 -9.76
CA LYS A 16 -1.24 8.83 -10.35
C LYS A 16 -0.02 9.41 -9.60
N THR A 17 0.07 9.18 -8.30
CA THR A 17 1.17 9.61 -7.44
C THR A 17 1.98 8.44 -6.88
N GLY A 18 1.78 7.22 -7.40
CA GLY A 18 2.48 6.03 -6.95
C GLY A 18 1.98 5.49 -5.60
N ARG A 19 0.77 5.83 -5.17
CA ARG A 19 0.23 5.38 -3.87
C ARG A 19 -0.35 3.97 -3.89
N GLY A 20 -0.25 3.26 -5.02
CA GLY A 20 -0.65 1.87 -5.11
C GLY A 20 -2.04 1.65 -5.71
N VAL A 21 -2.57 0.45 -5.53
CA VAL A 21 -3.82 0.02 -6.18
C VAL A 21 -5.03 0.78 -5.64
N CYS A 22 -5.01 1.21 -4.37
CA CYS A 22 -6.08 2.03 -3.84
C CYS A 22 -6.24 3.35 -4.61
N GLU A 23 -5.13 4.04 -4.92
CA GLU A 23 -5.17 5.27 -5.72
C GLU A 23 -5.56 4.99 -7.18
N LEU A 24 -5.05 3.90 -7.76
CA LEU A 24 -5.37 3.51 -9.14
C LEU A 24 -6.87 3.25 -9.34
N LEU A 25 -7.50 2.60 -8.36
CA LEU A 25 -8.89 2.14 -8.44
C LEU A 25 -9.88 3.08 -7.73
N GLY A 26 -9.40 4.14 -7.08
CA GLY A 26 -10.23 5.06 -6.30
C GLY A 26 -10.85 4.44 -5.05
N VAL A 27 -10.18 3.45 -4.45
CA VAL A 27 -10.59 2.84 -3.18
C VAL A 27 -10.13 3.74 -2.03
N ASP A 28 -11.04 4.05 -1.10
CA ASP A 28 -10.67 4.79 0.11
C ASP A 28 -9.83 3.90 1.02
N THR A 29 -8.65 4.38 1.41
CA THR A 29 -7.79 3.66 2.36
C THR A 29 -8.43 3.48 3.73
N ALA A 30 -9.47 4.26 4.07
CA ALA A 30 -10.25 4.07 5.29
C ALA A 30 -11.04 2.75 5.33
N ASP A 31 -11.28 2.12 4.17
CA ASP A 31 -11.93 0.80 4.08
C ASP A 31 -10.94 -0.36 4.34
N ILE A 32 -9.64 -0.06 4.55
CA ILE A 32 -8.59 -1.03 4.84
C ILE A 32 -8.15 -0.90 6.30
N ASP A 33 -8.26 -1.98 7.07
CA ASP A 33 -7.88 -1.97 8.49
C ASP A 33 -6.36 -1.93 8.69
N ILE A 34 -5.62 -2.69 7.87
CA ILE A 34 -4.15 -2.77 7.95
C ILE A 34 -3.58 -2.73 6.54
N MET A 35 -2.65 -1.79 6.30
CA MET A 35 -1.88 -1.69 5.08
C MET A 35 -0.42 -2.09 5.31
N MET A 36 0.14 -2.84 4.38
CA MET A 36 1.54 -3.28 4.39
C MET A 36 2.21 -2.92 3.06
N GLY A 37 3.52 -2.66 3.11
CA GLY A 37 4.33 -2.64 1.90
C GLY A 37 5.81 -2.92 2.20
N THR A 38 6.60 -2.99 1.13
CA THR A 38 8.04 -3.26 1.21
C THR A 38 8.86 -2.20 0.50
N PHE A 39 10.06 -1.93 1.03
CA PHE A 39 11.04 -1.08 0.38
C PHE A 39 11.91 -1.83 -0.65
N THR A 40 11.82 -3.16 -0.73
CA THR A 40 12.71 -3.99 -1.57
C THR A 40 12.33 -4.07 -3.05
N LYS A 41 11.32 -3.33 -3.50
CA LYS A 41 10.77 -3.39 -4.86
C LYS A 41 10.85 -2.02 -5.53
N SER A 42 9.71 -1.36 -5.74
CA SER A 42 9.63 -0.04 -6.40
C SER A 42 10.54 1.00 -5.75
N PHE A 43 10.81 0.89 -4.45
CA PHE A 43 11.65 1.80 -3.70
C PHE A 43 13.16 1.46 -3.72
N GLY A 44 13.56 0.32 -4.29
CA GLY A 44 14.98 -0.03 -4.51
C GLY A 44 15.86 -0.07 -3.25
N SER A 45 15.27 -0.34 -2.08
CA SER A 45 15.94 -0.28 -0.77
C SER A 45 15.71 -1.59 0.02
N CYS A 46 15.78 -1.55 1.36
CA CYS A 46 15.59 -2.69 2.25
C CYS A 46 14.58 -2.37 3.36
N GLY A 47 13.80 -3.38 3.77
CA GLY A 47 12.83 -3.29 4.86
C GLY A 47 11.37 -3.34 4.40
N GLY A 48 10.47 -3.17 5.36
CA GLY A 48 9.02 -3.12 5.13
C GLY A 48 8.31 -2.32 6.21
N TYR A 49 7.05 -2.02 5.97
CA TYR A 49 6.23 -1.21 6.86
C TYR A 49 4.83 -1.81 7.00
N ILE A 50 4.20 -1.51 8.13
CA ILE A 50 2.78 -1.74 8.38
C ILE A 50 2.21 -0.43 8.94
N GLY A 51 1.05 -0.03 8.45
CA GLY A 51 0.29 1.13 8.93
C GLY A 51 -1.17 0.77 9.16
N ALA A 52 -1.76 1.35 10.20
CA ALA A 52 -3.18 1.22 10.53
C ALA A 52 -3.65 2.49 11.25
N SER A 53 -4.95 2.78 11.15
CA SER A 53 -5.61 3.86 11.90
C SER A 53 -5.80 3.46 13.37
N LYS A 54 -5.80 4.44 14.29
CA LYS A 54 -6.17 4.21 15.70
C LYS A 54 -7.68 4.16 15.88
#